data_AF-A0A349ZRK0-F1
#
_entry.id   AF-A0A349ZRK0-F1
#
_cell.length_a   1.000
_cell.length_b   1.000
_cell.length_c   1.000
_cell.angle_alpha   90.00
_cell.angle_beta   90.00
_cell.angle_gamma   90.00
#
_symmetry.space_group_name_H-M   'P 1'
#
loop_
_entity.id
_entity.type
_entity.pdbx_description
1 polymer ?
#
loop_
_entity_poly.entity_id
_entity_poly.type
_entity_poly.pdbx_seq_one_letter_code
_entity_poly.pdbx_strand_id
1 'polypeptide(L)'
;MMIDTEEKKEVYQWAAGLCASCGKDKSFLDELFSRFEEYPALYEEFSYFYHNDDFLCSLSVDGMTVTDILVWQTDRFKAALDEGKFGLKYDRSEMILMAFYTMYDVIKNPGKYMAHFREETGTDYEGKTSCFPG
;
A
#
# COMPACT_ATOMS: atom_id res chain seq x y z
N MET A 1 24.08 7.64 15.10
CA MET A 1 23.35 7.40 13.84
C MET A 1 22.46 8.61 13.62
N MET A 2 22.74 9.44 12.61
CA MET A 2 21.99 10.66 12.27
C MET A 2 21.52 10.58 10.81
N ILE A 3 20.88 9.47 10.47
CA ILE A 3 20.03 9.37 9.28
C ILE A 3 18.68 9.07 9.90
N ASP A 4 17.70 9.98 9.85
CA ASP A 4 16.27 9.61 10.01
C ASP A 4 15.30 10.80 9.87
N THR A 5 15.68 12.06 10.12
CA THR A 5 14.67 13.16 10.14
C THR A 5 14.42 13.82 8.78
N GLU A 6 15.45 13.98 7.94
CA GLU A 6 15.31 14.71 6.66
C GLU A 6 14.54 13.87 5.64
N GLU A 7 14.94 12.61 5.44
CA GLU A 7 14.22 11.69 4.54
C GLU A 7 12.77 11.50 5.00
N LYS A 8 12.54 11.29 6.31
CA LYS A 8 11.16 11.25 6.86
C LYS A 8 10.37 12.51 6.55
N LYS A 9 10.99 13.69 6.59
CA LYS A 9 10.31 14.93 6.20
C LYS A 9 10.01 14.97 4.71
N GLU A 10 10.94 14.58 3.85
CA GLU A 10 10.72 14.56 2.39
C GLU A 10 9.60 13.60 2.02
N VAL A 11 9.64 12.38 2.55
CA VAL A 11 8.61 11.36 2.39
C VAL A 11 7.26 11.84 2.94
N TYR A 12 7.25 12.51 4.10
CA TYR A 12 6.04 13.11 4.67
C TYR A 12 5.47 14.23 3.80
N GLN A 13 6.31 15.13 3.29
CA GLN A 13 5.87 16.22 2.41
C GLN A 13 5.35 15.69 1.08
N TRP A 14 6.02 14.69 0.52
CA TRP A 14 5.58 13.99 -0.68
C TRP A 14 4.22 13.34 -0.46
N ALA A 15 4.07 12.54 0.60
CA ALA A 15 2.81 11.91 0.97
C ALA A 15 1.70 12.94 1.25
N ALA A 16 2.01 14.08 1.87
CA ALA A 16 1.07 15.19 2.04
C ALA A 16 0.60 15.77 0.69
N GLY A 17 1.50 15.88 -0.29
CA GLY A 17 1.18 16.30 -1.66
C GLY A 17 0.27 15.30 -2.37
N LEU A 18 0.49 13.99 -2.17
CA LEU A 18 -0.40 12.94 -2.66
C LEU A 18 -1.78 13.03 -2.02
N CYS A 19 -1.85 13.18 -0.69
CA CYS A 19 -3.11 13.34 0.05
C CYS A 19 -3.90 14.53 -0.49
N ALA A 20 -3.25 15.69 -0.65
CA ALA A 20 -3.90 16.88 -1.22
C ALA A 20 -4.43 16.66 -2.63
N SER A 21 -3.73 15.88 -3.45
CA SER A 21 -4.13 15.56 -4.83
C SER A 21 -5.32 14.59 -4.91
N CYS A 22 -5.46 13.71 -3.91
CA CYS A 22 -6.54 12.72 -3.81
C CYS A 22 -7.69 13.16 -2.91
N GLY A 23 -7.65 14.38 -2.37
CA GLY A 23 -8.67 14.88 -1.44
C GLY A 23 -8.65 14.20 -0.07
N LYS A 24 -7.54 13.58 0.33
CA LYS A 24 -7.33 13.06 1.70
C LYS A 24 -6.86 14.19 2.61
N ASP A 25 -7.35 14.19 3.84
CA ASP A 25 -6.97 15.19 4.84
C ASP A 25 -5.69 14.80 5.59
N LYS A 26 -5.11 15.75 6.33
CA LYS A 26 -3.91 15.52 7.15
C LYS A 26 -4.12 14.45 8.21
N SER A 27 -5.34 14.24 8.70
CA SER A 27 -5.63 13.15 9.64
C SER A 27 -5.29 11.77 9.07
N PHE A 28 -5.51 11.55 7.77
CA PHE A 28 -5.14 10.28 7.12
C PHE A 28 -3.62 10.11 7.09
N LEU A 29 -2.90 11.20 6.77
CA LEU A 29 -1.44 11.20 6.74
C LEU A 29 -0.85 10.97 8.13
N ASP A 30 -1.37 11.63 9.16
CA ASP A 30 -0.92 11.48 10.55
C ASP A 30 -1.11 10.04 11.04
N GLU A 31 -2.27 9.44 10.74
CA GLU A 31 -2.53 8.04 11.09
C GLU A 31 -1.60 7.08 10.34
N LEU A 32 -1.35 7.32 9.04
CA LEU A 32 -0.41 6.52 8.26
C LEU A 32 1.01 6.58 8.85
N PHE A 33 1.45 7.77 9.28
CA PHE A 33 2.76 7.92 9.92
C PHE A 33 2.82 7.32 11.32
N SER A 34 1.74 7.41 12.11
CA SER A 34 1.67 6.71 13.40
C SER A 34 1.81 5.19 13.22
N ARG A 35 1.28 4.64 12.13
CA ARG A 35 1.42 3.21 11.76
C ARG A 35 2.84 2.86 11.34
N PHE A 36 3.52 3.77 10.63
CA PHE A 36 4.93 3.65 10.27
C PHE A 36 5.84 3.67 11.51
N GLU A 37 5.49 4.43 12.55
CA GLU A 37 6.21 4.42 13.83
C GLU A 37 6.03 3.08 14.57
N GLU A 38 4.84 2.47 14.50
CA GLU A 38 4.60 1.14 15.05
C GLU A 38 5.31 0.01 14.26
N TYR A 39 5.35 0.12 12.93
CA TYR A 39 5.98 -0.86 12.03
C TYR A 39 7.02 -0.20 11.12
N PRO A 40 8.28 -0.09 11.57
CA PRO A 40 9.34 0.55 10.79
C PRO A 40 9.64 -0.17 9.47
N ALA A 41 9.37 -1.48 9.36
CA ALA A 41 9.50 -2.22 8.10
C ALA A 41 8.53 -1.71 7.01
N LEU A 42 7.34 -1.24 7.40
CA LEU A 42 6.38 -0.65 6.47
C LEU A 42 6.87 0.72 5.98
N TYR A 43 7.51 1.49 6.86
CA TYR A 43 8.14 2.76 6.51
C TYR A 43 9.31 2.58 5.56
N GLU A 44 10.17 1.59 5.80
CA GLU A 44 11.32 1.28 4.93
C GLU A 44 10.85 0.98 3.50
N GLU A 45 9.77 0.22 3.36
CA GLU A 45 9.19 -0.12 2.07
C GLU A 45 8.56 1.10 1.37
N PHE A 46 7.93 2.00 2.13
CA PHE A 46 7.39 3.26 1.62
C PHE A 46 8.48 4.23 1.16
N SER A 47 9.55 4.37 1.95
CA SER A 47 10.71 5.21 1.59
C SER A 47 11.41 4.65 0.35
N TYR A 48 11.57 3.32 0.27
CA TYR A 48 12.15 2.68 -0.91
C TYR A 48 11.35 2.97 -2.18
N PHE A 49 10.01 2.89 -2.09
CA PHE A 49 9.12 3.25 -3.19
C PHE A 49 9.28 4.71 -3.61
N TYR A 50 9.38 5.65 -2.66
CA TYR A 50 9.63 7.05 -2.97
C TYR A 50 10.94 7.26 -3.76
N HIS A 51 12.00 6.54 -3.42
CA HIS A 51 13.30 6.67 -4.08
C HIS A 51 13.42 5.93 -5.43
N ASN A 52 12.76 4.78 -5.58
CA ASN A 52 12.96 3.88 -6.72
C ASN A 52 11.74 3.80 -7.66
N ASP A 53 10.58 4.35 -7.28
CA ASP A 53 9.27 4.13 -7.93
C ASP A 53 8.91 2.63 -8.03
N ASP A 54 9.51 1.80 -7.16
CA ASP A 54 9.39 0.34 -7.16
C ASP A 54 9.23 -0.20 -5.73
N PHE A 55 8.57 -1.35 -5.57
CA PHE A 55 8.31 -1.94 -4.26
C PHE A 55 9.43 -2.89 -3.87
N LEU A 56 10.04 -2.65 -2.71
CA LEU A 56 11.06 -3.55 -2.17
C LEU A 56 10.54 -4.98 -1.97
N CYS A 57 9.23 -5.14 -1.72
CA CYS A 57 8.57 -6.43 -1.51
C CYS A 57 9.26 -7.28 -0.42
N SER A 58 9.86 -6.62 0.58
CA SER A 58 10.54 -7.27 1.70
C SER A 58 9.54 -7.62 2.79
N LEU A 59 8.54 -6.76 2.98
CA LEU A 59 7.42 -6.96 3.87
C LEU A 59 6.36 -7.84 3.19
N SER A 60 6.29 -9.08 3.66
CA SER A 60 5.23 -10.01 3.32
C SER A 60 4.54 -10.52 4.58
N VAL A 61 3.21 -10.56 4.57
CA VAL A 61 2.38 -11.10 5.65
C VAL A 61 1.54 -12.22 5.07
N ASP A 62 1.81 -13.44 5.53
CA ASP A 62 1.13 -14.66 5.06
C ASP A 62 1.18 -14.81 3.52
N GLY A 63 2.30 -14.40 2.90
CA GLY A 63 2.51 -14.43 1.45
C GLY A 63 1.86 -13.28 0.67
N MET A 64 1.18 -12.34 1.34
CA MET A 64 0.68 -11.11 0.73
C MET A 64 1.68 -9.97 0.90
N THR A 65 1.93 -9.23 -0.17
CA THR A 65 2.77 -8.03 -0.17
C THR A 65 1.93 -6.76 -0.39
N VAL A 66 2.51 -5.59 -0.16
CA VAL A 66 1.89 -4.30 -0.53
C VAL A 66 1.47 -4.28 -2.00
N THR A 67 2.27 -4.88 -2.89
CA THR A 67 1.99 -4.98 -4.31
C THR A 67 0.75 -5.82 -4.59
N ASP A 68 0.57 -6.95 -3.92
CA ASP A 68 -0.66 -7.75 -4.02
C ASP A 68 -1.88 -6.89 -3.63
N ILE A 69 -1.81 -6.17 -2.51
CA ILE A 69 -2.88 -5.25 -2.07
C ILE A 69 -3.17 -4.16 -3.11
N LEU A 70 -2.14 -3.60 -3.74
CA LEU A 70 -2.28 -2.60 -4.79
C LEU A 70 -2.98 -3.18 -6.04
N VAL A 71 -2.59 -4.38 -6.46
CA VAL A 71 -3.19 -5.08 -7.60
C VAL A 71 -4.67 -5.38 -7.31
N TRP A 72 -4.99 -5.89 -6.13
CA TRP A 72 -6.37 -6.18 -5.73
C TRP A 72 -7.25 -4.93 -5.73
N GLN A 73 -6.76 -3.82 -5.17
CA GLN A 73 -7.50 -2.55 -5.23
C GLN A 73 -7.67 -2.07 -6.67
N THR A 74 -6.64 -2.22 -7.51
CA THR A 74 -6.67 -1.81 -8.92
C THR A 74 -7.65 -2.65 -9.72
N ASP A 75 -7.73 -3.95 -9.46
CA ASP A 75 -8.65 -4.87 -10.13
C ASP A 75 -10.10 -4.53 -9.75
N ARG A 76 -10.37 -4.36 -8.46
CA ARG A 76 -11.67 -3.90 -7.96
C ARG A 76 -12.08 -2.55 -8.55
N PHE A 77 -11.12 -1.66 -8.72
CA PHE A 77 -11.34 -0.37 -9.37
C PHE A 77 -11.65 -0.52 -10.87
N LYS A 78 -10.92 -1.36 -11.60
CA LYS A 78 -11.20 -1.67 -13.01
C LYS A 78 -12.59 -2.29 -13.19
N ALA A 79 -12.96 -3.24 -12.33
CA ALA A 79 -14.29 -3.83 -12.33
C ALA A 79 -15.37 -2.76 -12.07
N ALA A 80 -15.15 -1.86 -11.11
CA ALA A 80 -16.06 -0.75 -10.84
C ALA A 80 -16.19 0.24 -12.03
N LEU A 81 -15.10 0.49 -12.75
CA LEU A 81 -15.13 1.29 -13.98
C LEU A 81 -15.91 0.59 -15.11
N ASP A 82 -15.72 -0.73 -15.28
CA ASP A 82 -16.42 -1.53 -16.28
C ASP A 82 -17.95 -1.55 -16.04
N GLU A 83 -18.38 -1.57 -14.78
CA GLU A 83 -19.77 -1.37 -14.37
C GLU A 83 -20.34 0.03 -14.70
N GLY A 84 -19.55 0.92 -15.29
CA GLY A 84 -20.00 2.25 -15.71
C GLY A 84 -20.04 3.27 -14.58
N LYS A 85 -19.24 3.10 -13.51
CA LYS A 85 -19.04 4.15 -12.48
C LYS A 85 -18.07 5.22 -12.99
N PHE A 86 -18.51 5.99 -14.00
CA PHE A 86 -17.74 7.06 -14.68
C PHE A 86 -17.34 8.26 -13.79
N GLY A 87 -17.65 8.22 -12.49
CA GLY A 87 -17.24 9.23 -11.51
C GLY A 87 -15.96 8.88 -10.74
N LEU A 88 -15.42 7.67 -10.90
CA LEU A 88 -14.22 7.24 -10.21
C LEU A 88 -12.98 7.76 -10.95
N LYS A 89 -12.30 8.74 -10.35
CA LYS A 89 -11.01 9.22 -10.83
C LYS A 89 -9.93 8.23 -10.39
N TYR A 90 -9.22 7.64 -11.36
CA TYR A 90 -8.08 6.78 -11.05
C TYR A 90 -6.95 7.65 -10.53
N ASP A 91 -6.76 7.66 -9.21
CA ASP A 91 -5.64 8.34 -8.57
C ASP A 91 -4.65 7.28 -8.07
N ARG A 92 -3.61 7.03 -8.89
CA ARG A 92 -2.52 6.10 -8.53
C ARG A 92 -1.96 6.40 -7.15
N SER A 93 -1.81 7.69 -6.83
CA SER A 93 -1.37 8.20 -5.54
C SER A 93 -2.26 7.74 -4.37
N GLU A 94 -3.58 7.74 -4.57
CA GLU A 94 -4.52 7.23 -3.56
C GLU A 94 -4.36 5.72 -3.38
N MET A 95 -4.21 4.98 -4.47
CA MET A 95 -4.07 3.53 -4.42
C MET A 95 -2.81 3.10 -3.67
N ILE A 96 -1.70 3.80 -3.89
CA ILE A 96 -0.44 3.56 -3.18
C ILE A 96 -0.65 3.81 -1.68
N LEU A 97 -1.15 4.98 -1.29
CA LEU A 97 -1.41 5.31 0.11
C LEU A 97 -2.35 4.30 0.79
N MET A 98 -3.43 3.92 0.11
CA MET A 98 -4.39 2.94 0.61
C MET A 98 -3.81 1.52 0.70
N ALA A 99 -2.86 1.16 -0.18
CA ALA A 99 -2.20 -0.14 -0.14
C ALA A 99 -1.36 -0.28 1.13
N PHE A 100 -0.52 0.72 1.45
CA PHE A 100 0.24 0.75 2.69
C PHE A 100 -0.66 0.79 3.93
N TYR A 101 -1.73 1.59 3.87
CA TYR A 101 -2.70 1.67 4.94
C TYR A 101 -3.38 0.31 5.20
N THR A 102 -3.78 -0.40 4.15
CA THR A 102 -4.39 -1.73 4.25
C THR A 102 -3.37 -2.77 4.69
N MET A 103 -2.12 -2.68 4.23
CA MET A 103 -1.03 -3.58 4.64
C MET A 103 -0.84 -3.57 6.15
N TYR A 104 -0.92 -2.41 6.80
CA TYR A 104 -0.87 -2.34 8.26
C TYR A 104 -2.02 -3.12 8.93
N ASP A 105 -3.25 -3.01 8.40
CA ASP A 105 -4.41 -3.76 8.93
C ASP A 105 -4.24 -5.27 8.70
N VAL A 106 -3.64 -5.65 7.56
CA VAL A 106 -3.25 -7.02 7.25
C VAL A 106 -2.16 -7.51 8.22
N ILE A 107 -1.16 -6.70 8.57
CA ILE A 107 -0.15 -7.07 9.58
C ILE A 107 -0.82 -7.34 10.93
N LYS A 108 -1.77 -6.50 11.34
CA LYS A 108 -2.48 -6.66 12.63
C LYS A 108 -3.46 -7.84 12.61
N ASN A 109 -4.14 -8.06 11.50
CA ASN A 109 -5.17 -9.09 11.36
C ASN A 109 -5.28 -9.62 9.92
N PRO A 110 -4.35 -10.49 9.50
CA PRO A 110 -4.29 -10.95 8.11
C PRO A 110 -5.49 -11.81 7.74
N GLY A 111 -6.01 -12.61 8.67
CA GLY A 111 -7.11 -13.55 8.42
C GLY A 111 -8.40 -12.90 7.91
N LYS A 112 -8.67 -11.64 8.29
CA LYS A 112 -9.83 -10.88 7.79
C LYS A 112 -9.71 -10.54 6.30
N TYR A 113 -8.49 -10.25 5.84
CA TYR A 113 -8.24 -9.80 4.47
C TYR A 113 -7.97 -10.96 3.52
N MET A 114 -7.32 -12.03 4.02
CA MET A 114 -6.98 -13.20 3.21
C MET A 114 -8.20 -13.87 2.56
N ALA A 115 -9.34 -13.93 3.25
CA ALA A 115 -10.56 -14.51 2.69
C ALA A 115 -11.01 -13.74 1.44
N HIS A 116 -11.17 -12.42 1.57
CA HIS A 116 -11.54 -11.55 0.45
C HIS A 116 -10.49 -11.55 -0.66
N PHE A 117 -9.22 -11.55 -0.29
CA PHE A 117 -8.13 -11.53 -1.23
C PHE A 117 -8.09 -12.81 -2.07
N ARG A 118 -8.22 -13.99 -1.43
CA ARG A 118 -8.24 -15.30 -2.11
C ARG A 118 -9.46 -15.45 -3.00
N GLU A 119 -10.62 -14.98 -2.56
CA GLU A 119 -11.86 -15.02 -3.34
C GLU A 119 -11.82 -14.09 -4.56
N GLU A 120 -11.32 -12.86 -4.42
CA GLU A 120 -11.37 -11.85 -5.48
C GLU A 120 -10.18 -11.94 -6.46
N THR A 121 -8.98 -12.27 -5.99
CA THR A 121 -7.80 -12.35 -6.88
C THR A 121 -7.65 -13.71 -7.54
N GLY A 122 -8.43 -14.72 -7.13
CA GLY A 122 -8.36 -16.09 -7.64
C GLY A 122 -6.97 -16.72 -7.52
N THR A 123 -6.07 -16.12 -6.74
CA THR A 123 -4.68 -16.54 -6.64
C THR A 123 -4.62 -17.68 -5.64
N ASP A 124 -4.24 -18.86 -6.13
CA ASP A 124 -3.91 -19.99 -5.29
C ASP A 124 -2.55 -19.72 -4.63
N TYR A 125 -2.57 -19.30 -3.37
CA TYR A 125 -1.38 -18.97 -2.58
C TYR A 125 -0.69 -20.22 -1.99
N GLU A 126 -1.10 -21.44 -2.36
CA GLU A 126 -0.32 -22.67 -2.10
C GLU A 126 0.91 -22.71 -3.03
N GLY A 127 1.91 -21.85 -2.77
CA GLY A 127 3.22 -22.00 -3.43
C GLY A 127 3.96 -20.72 -3.83
N LYS A 128 3.49 -19.51 -3.50
CA LYS A 128 4.29 -18.28 -3.68
C LYS A 128 5.41 -18.22 -2.64
N THR A 129 6.43 -19.06 -2.83
CA THR A 129 7.75 -18.85 -2.24
C THR A 129 8.45 -17.84 -3.15
N SER A 130 8.90 -16.73 -2.58
CA SER A 130 9.70 -15.67 -3.21
C SER A 130 9.03 -14.81 -4.29
N CYS A 131 9.20 -13.50 -4.10
CA CYS A 131 9.08 -12.45 -5.08
C CYS A 131 9.61 -12.90 -6.45
N PHE A 132 8.89 -12.49 -7.49
CA PHE A 132 9.21 -12.65 -8.91
C PHE A 132 10.72 -12.77 -9.17
N PRO A 133 11.21 -13.90 -9.71
CA PRO A 133 12.51 -13.89 -10.39
C PRO A 133 12.32 -13.11 -11.69
N GLY A 134 12.72 -11.85 -11.67
CA GLY A 134 13.06 -11.11 -12.89
C GLY A 134 14.40 -11.58 -13.43
#